data_AF-A0A522DXZ6-F1
#
_entry.id   AF-A0A522DXZ6-F1
#
_cell.length_a   1.000
_cell.length_b   1.000
_cell.length_c   1.000
_cell.angle_alpha   90.00
_cell.angle_beta   90.00
_cell.angle_gamma   90.00
#
_symmetry.space_group_name_H-M   'P 1'
#
loop_
_entity.id
_entity.type
_entity.pdbx_description
1 polymer ?
#
loop_
_entity_poly.entity_id
_entity_poly.type
_entity_poly.pdbx_seq_one_letter_code
_entity_poly.pdbx_strand_id
1 'polypeptide(L)'
;HSLDTIIETAEANPEQRVLVDLAAQTHHPLATWIDESGVLELAQELGITLTYWNVMDSGKDCVELLDKLLDHYGSKLNYVLVQNQLRDEEFSLLEFSGVKDRALDMNAKVMVLKRLYTPIMTKIDGNNSSFWAARNRDFDHLNALGLLDRQRVKMWLNHAYSQLDMLDI
;
A
#
# COMPACT_ATOMS: atom_id res chain seq x y z
N HIS A 1 8.98 -18.02 -13.23
CA HIS A 1 7.65 -17.45 -12.91
C HIS A 1 7.69 -15.93 -13.09
N SER A 2 6.54 -15.24 -13.25
CA SER A 2 6.51 -13.78 -13.51
C SER A 2 7.20 -12.94 -12.43
N LEU A 3 7.32 -13.45 -11.19
CA LEU A 3 7.98 -12.78 -10.09
C LEU A 3 9.51 -12.87 -10.16
N ASP A 4 10.07 -13.91 -10.80
CA ASP A 4 11.53 -14.06 -10.96
C ASP A 4 12.08 -12.94 -11.87
N THR A 5 11.37 -12.68 -12.97
CA THR A 5 11.69 -11.59 -13.90
C THR A 5 11.70 -10.21 -13.25
N ILE A 6 10.96 -10.04 -12.14
CA ILE A 6 10.93 -8.77 -11.39
C ILE A 6 12.27 -8.54 -10.70
N ILE A 7 12.84 -9.58 -10.09
CA ILE A 7 14.16 -9.51 -9.44
C ILE A 7 15.25 -9.28 -10.47
N GLU A 8 15.22 -10.01 -11.59
CA GLU A 8 16.16 -9.80 -12.71
C GLU A 8 16.07 -8.37 -13.26
N THR A 9 14.86 -7.81 -13.36
CA THR A 9 14.66 -6.43 -13.83
C THR A 9 15.19 -5.40 -12.83
N ALA A 10 14.98 -5.64 -11.54
CA ALA A 10 15.47 -4.78 -10.46
C ALA A 10 17.02 -4.81 -10.39
N GLU A 11 17.63 -5.98 -10.58
CA GLU A 11 19.09 -6.12 -10.69
C GLU A 11 19.64 -5.38 -11.92
N ALA A 12 19.00 -5.56 -13.08
CA ALA A 12 19.44 -4.92 -14.32
C ALA A 12 19.27 -3.39 -14.32
N ASN A 13 18.38 -2.85 -13.46
CA ASN A 13 18.08 -1.42 -13.38
C ASN A 13 18.04 -0.92 -11.91
N PRO A 14 19.19 -0.84 -11.21
CA PRO A 14 19.23 -0.51 -9.78
C PRO A 14 18.65 0.86 -9.40
N GLU A 15 18.64 1.81 -10.34
CA GLU A 15 18.09 3.16 -10.16
C GLU A 15 16.55 3.21 -10.30
N GLN A 16 15.91 2.10 -10.70
CA GLN A 16 14.48 2.04 -10.92
C GLN A 16 13.78 1.33 -9.76
N ARG A 17 12.66 1.91 -9.32
CA ARG A 17 11.77 1.28 -8.35
C ARG A 17 10.73 0.45 -9.10
N VAL A 18 10.63 -0.83 -8.74
CA VAL A 18 9.62 -1.73 -9.30
C VAL A 18 8.47 -1.89 -8.31
N LEU A 19 7.27 -1.52 -8.75
CA LEU A 19 6.04 -1.72 -7.97
C LEU A 19 5.28 -2.93 -8.55
N VAL A 20 4.94 -3.88 -7.68
CA VAL A 20 4.19 -5.08 -8.05
C VAL A 20 2.82 -5.01 -7.40
N ASP A 21 1.78 -4.85 -8.21
CA ASP A 21 0.40 -4.97 -7.74
C ASP A 21 0.03 -6.45 -7.65
N LEU A 22 -0.36 -6.86 -6.46
CA LEU A 22 -0.73 -8.24 -6.15
C LEU A 22 -2.25 -8.35 -6.20
N ALA A 23 -2.75 -9.28 -7.01
CA ALA A 23 -4.17 -9.55 -7.07
C ALA A 23 -4.72 -9.94 -5.68
N ALA A 24 -6.03 -9.78 -5.47
CA ALA A 24 -6.65 -10.22 -4.23
C ALA A 24 -6.34 -11.71 -3.94
N GLN A 25 -6.14 -12.05 -2.67
CA GLN A 25 -5.91 -13.42 -2.19
C GLN A 25 -4.58 -14.07 -2.64
N THR A 26 -3.59 -13.31 -3.10
CA THR A 26 -2.28 -13.88 -3.50
C THR A 26 -1.29 -14.09 -2.36
N HIS A 27 -1.70 -13.94 -1.09
CA HIS A 27 -0.80 -14.12 0.06
C HIS A 27 -0.09 -15.48 0.03
N HIS A 28 -0.83 -16.56 -0.19
CA HIS A 28 -0.24 -17.90 -0.19
C HIS A 28 0.67 -18.14 -1.42
N PRO A 29 0.26 -17.84 -2.66
CA PRO A 29 1.17 -17.96 -3.81
C PRO A 29 2.45 -17.13 -3.66
N LEU A 30 2.36 -15.91 -3.14
CA LEU A 30 3.52 -15.07 -2.90
C LEU A 30 4.42 -15.69 -1.82
N ALA A 31 3.85 -16.12 -0.70
CA ALA A 31 4.61 -16.71 0.39
C ALA A 31 5.38 -17.97 -0.08
N THR A 32 4.69 -18.85 -0.81
CA THR A 32 5.31 -20.03 -1.44
C THR A 32 6.45 -19.63 -2.37
N TRP A 33 6.26 -18.62 -3.21
CA TRP A 33 7.32 -18.15 -4.09
C TRP A 33 8.52 -17.60 -3.30
N ILE A 34 8.30 -16.79 -2.26
CA ILE A 34 9.38 -16.26 -1.43
C ILE A 34 10.18 -17.42 -0.80
N ASP A 35 9.48 -18.40 -0.25
CA ASP A 35 10.08 -19.53 0.46
C ASP A 35 10.84 -20.48 -0.48
N GLU A 36 10.30 -20.78 -1.65
CA GLU A 36 10.91 -21.71 -2.61
C GLU A 36 12.07 -21.09 -3.40
N SER A 37 12.04 -19.78 -3.63
CA SER A 37 13.06 -19.09 -4.43
C SER A 37 14.27 -18.64 -3.61
N GLY A 38 14.15 -18.49 -2.29
CA GLY A 38 15.18 -17.85 -1.47
C GLY A 38 15.40 -16.39 -1.84
N VAL A 39 14.35 -15.72 -2.35
CA VAL A 39 14.48 -14.36 -2.90
C VAL A 39 14.88 -13.32 -1.85
N LEU A 40 14.57 -13.52 -0.57
CA LEU A 40 14.98 -12.59 0.48
C LEU A 40 16.50 -12.58 0.65
N GLU A 41 17.10 -13.77 0.71
CA GLU A 41 18.55 -13.94 0.77
C GLU A 41 19.21 -13.39 -0.50
N LEU A 42 18.69 -13.73 -1.68
CA LEU A 42 19.21 -13.21 -2.94
C LEU A 42 19.12 -11.68 -3.04
N ALA A 43 17.98 -11.09 -2.67
CA ALA A 43 17.81 -9.64 -2.68
C ALA A 43 18.81 -8.95 -1.74
N GLN A 44 19.09 -9.54 -0.58
CA GLN A 44 20.11 -9.03 0.33
C GLN A 44 21.51 -9.08 -0.29
N GLU A 45 21.88 -10.17 -0.98
CA GLU A 45 23.16 -10.30 -1.67
C GLU A 45 23.33 -9.28 -2.81
N LEU A 46 22.25 -9.02 -3.54
CA LEU A 46 22.21 -8.06 -4.65
C LEU A 46 22.04 -6.60 -4.20
N GLY A 47 21.86 -6.35 -2.91
CA GLY A 47 21.57 -5.01 -2.38
C GLY A 47 20.19 -4.46 -2.79
N ILE A 48 19.26 -5.34 -3.17
CA ILE A 48 17.89 -4.99 -3.53
C ILE A 48 17.06 -4.91 -2.25
N THR A 49 16.39 -3.77 -2.05
CA THR A 49 15.46 -3.61 -0.92
C THR A 49 14.08 -4.13 -1.28
N LEU A 50 13.64 -5.18 -0.61
CA LEU A 50 12.27 -5.69 -0.71
C LEU A 50 11.40 -5.09 0.40
N THR A 51 10.26 -4.51 0.02
CA THR A 51 9.29 -3.92 0.94
C THR A 51 7.90 -4.46 0.68
N TYR A 52 7.31 -5.11 1.68
CA TYR A 52 5.95 -5.60 1.64
C TYR A 52 4.97 -4.52 2.09
N TRP A 53 4.08 -4.11 1.19
CA TRP A 53 3.02 -3.15 1.47
C TRP A 53 1.76 -3.89 1.90
N ASN A 54 1.47 -3.88 3.19
CA ASN A 54 0.24 -4.45 3.73
C ASN A 54 -0.86 -3.37 3.75
N VAL A 55 -1.73 -3.41 2.74
CA VAL A 55 -2.90 -2.51 2.68
C VAL A 55 -4.03 -3.10 3.50
N MET A 56 -4.20 -2.57 4.71
CA MET A 56 -5.07 -3.14 5.73
C MET A 56 -6.46 -2.50 5.73
N ASP A 57 -7.48 -3.32 5.99
CA ASP A 57 -8.77 -2.85 6.50
C ASP A 57 -8.88 -3.06 8.02
N SER A 58 -9.99 -2.65 8.65
CA SER A 58 -10.13 -2.81 10.10
C SER A 58 -10.56 -4.22 10.54
N GLY A 59 -10.53 -5.20 9.63
CA GLY A 59 -10.96 -6.56 9.88
C GLY A 59 -9.97 -7.37 10.71
N LYS A 60 -10.50 -8.33 11.49
CA LYS A 60 -9.68 -9.28 12.25
C LYS A 60 -8.75 -10.12 11.36
N ASP A 61 -9.23 -10.51 10.19
CA ASP A 61 -8.47 -11.32 9.23
C ASP A 61 -7.20 -10.58 8.75
N CYS A 62 -7.28 -9.27 8.47
CA CYS A 62 -6.09 -8.46 8.14
C CYS A 62 -5.04 -8.48 9.26
N VAL A 63 -5.48 -8.43 10.52
CA VAL A 63 -4.58 -8.49 11.69
C VAL A 63 -3.95 -9.88 11.82
N GLU A 64 -4.73 -10.95 11.67
CA GLU A 64 -4.23 -12.33 11.72
C GLU A 64 -3.26 -12.66 10.58
N LEU A 65 -3.52 -12.14 9.37
CA LEU A 65 -2.63 -12.29 8.23
C LEU A 65 -1.32 -11.52 8.43
N LEU A 66 -1.37 -10.31 8.99
CA LEU A 66 -0.17 -9.57 9.36
C LEU A 66 0.65 -10.35 10.41
N ASP A 67 0.00 -10.86 11.45
CA ASP A 67 0.68 -11.60 12.53
C ASP A 67 1.44 -12.82 11.99
N LYS A 68 0.80 -13.61 11.12
CA LYS A 68 1.43 -14.75 10.42
C LYS A 68 2.60 -14.31 9.54
N LEU A 69 2.45 -13.18 8.83
CA LEU A 69 3.51 -12.65 7.98
C LEU A 69 4.75 -12.27 8.81
N LEU A 70 4.54 -11.60 9.96
CA LEU A 70 5.61 -11.23 10.88
C LEU A 70 6.27 -12.46 11.53
N ASP A 71 5.49 -13.48 11.90
CA ASP A 71 6.02 -14.73 12.45
C ASP A 71 6.90 -15.47 11.44
N HIS A 72 6.53 -15.43 10.17
CA HIS A 72 7.19 -16.21 9.12
C HIS A 72 8.45 -15.53 8.57
N TYR A 73 8.38 -14.23 8.28
CA TYR A 73 9.52 -13.50 7.68
C TYR A 73 10.31 -12.66 8.68
N GLY A 74 9.72 -12.31 9.83
CA GLY A 74 10.37 -11.49 10.85
C GLY A 74 11.02 -10.24 10.26
N SER A 75 12.23 -9.91 10.72
CA SER A 75 12.98 -8.74 10.24
C SER A 75 13.74 -8.96 8.92
N LYS A 76 13.58 -10.10 8.24
CA LYS A 76 14.19 -10.33 6.92
C LYS A 76 13.49 -9.56 5.80
N LEU A 77 12.25 -9.13 6.04
CA LEU A 77 11.40 -8.41 5.10
C LEU A 77 11.05 -7.04 5.69
N ASN A 78 11.11 -5.99 4.88
CA ASN A 78 10.66 -4.66 5.31
C ASN A 78 9.14 -4.56 5.14
N TYR A 79 8.46 -3.90 6.07
CA TYR A 79 7.00 -3.76 6.02
C TYR A 79 6.57 -2.29 5.97
N VAL A 80 5.55 -2.02 5.17
CA VAL A 80 4.76 -0.79 5.24
C VAL A 80 3.31 -1.18 5.53
N LEU A 81 2.79 -0.75 6.68
CA LEU A 81 1.38 -0.92 7.03
C LEU A 81 0.61 0.31 6.55
N VAL A 82 -0.37 0.09 5.66
CA VAL A 82 -1.27 1.14 5.18
C VAL A 82 -2.61 0.99 5.87
N GLN A 83 -2.92 1.89 6.80
CA GLN A 83 -4.24 2.00 7.40
C GLN A 83 -5.19 2.66 6.38
N ASN A 84 -5.90 1.84 5.61
CA ASN A 84 -6.76 2.31 4.52
C ASN A 84 -8.15 2.75 5.00
N GLN A 85 -8.30 4.05 5.28
CA GLN A 85 -9.55 4.60 5.78
C GLN A 85 -10.67 4.73 4.73
N LEU A 86 -10.42 4.35 3.48
CA LEU A 86 -11.50 4.27 2.48
C LEU A 86 -12.55 3.24 2.90
N ARG A 87 -12.10 2.16 3.54
CA ARG A 87 -12.95 1.06 4.00
C ARG A 87 -13.51 1.32 5.39
N ASP A 88 -12.65 1.60 6.36
CA ASP A 88 -13.01 1.72 7.78
C ASP A 88 -12.26 2.87 8.46
N GLU A 89 -12.89 3.56 9.40
CA GLU A 89 -12.29 4.76 10.02
C GLU A 89 -11.40 4.44 11.23
N GLU A 90 -11.66 3.32 11.91
CA GLU A 90 -10.97 2.93 13.14
C GLU A 90 -10.30 1.56 13.02
N PHE A 91 -9.00 1.51 13.28
CA PHE A 91 -8.19 0.29 13.28
C PHE A 91 -8.02 -0.28 14.69
N SER A 92 -9.07 -0.20 15.52
CA SER A 92 -9.02 -0.57 16.94
C SER A 92 -8.53 -2.00 17.16
N LEU A 93 -8.96 -2.96 16.34
CA LEU A 93 -8.48 -4.34 16.40
C LEU A 93 -6.96 -4.42 16.21
N LEU A 94 -6.39 -3.66 15.28
CA LEU A 94 -4.95 -3.60 15.08
C LEU A 94 -4.25 -2.96 16.29
N GLU A 95 -4.75 -1.82 16.77
CA GLU A 95 -4.17 -1.10 17.92
C GLU A 95 -4.18 -1.94 19.21
N PHE A 96 -5.25 -2.69 19.48
CA PHE A 96 -5.37 -3.50 20.70
C PHE A 96 -4.79 -4.91 20.57
N SER A 97 -4.41 -5.36 19.37
CA SER A 97 -3.86 -6.71 19.16
C SER A 97 -2.40 -6.87 19.61
N GLY A 98 -1.65 -5.77 19.72
CA GLY A 98 -0.18 -5.79 19.89
C GLY A 98 0.60 -6.14 18.62
N VAL A 99 -0.07 -6.55 17.54
CA VAL A 99 0.59 -6.91 16.26
C VAL A 99 1.25 -5.69 15.61
N LYS A 100 0.63 -4.51 15.73
CA LYS A 100 1.23 -3.25 15.27
C LYS A 100 2.54 -2.94 15.99
N ASP A 101 2.56 -3.06 17.31
CA ASP A 101 3.76 -2.80 18.12
C ASP A 101 4.87 -3.78 17.74
N ARG A 102 4.54 -5.07 17.56
CA ARG A 102 5.48 -6.07 17.04
C ARG A 102 6.04 -5.69 15.67
N ALA A 103 5.21 -5.18 14.76
CA ALA A 103 5.66 -4.74 13.45
C ALA A 103 6.63 -3.56 13.57
N LEU A 104 6.32 -2.58 14.43
CA LEU A 104 7.17 -1.43 14.70
C LEU A 104 8.53 -1.83 15.29
N ASP A 105 8.55 -2.82 16.19
CA ASP A 105 9.79 -3.41 16.73
C ASP A 105 10.66 -4.05 15.64
N MET A 106 10.05 -4.47 14.53
CA MET A 106 10.73 -4.97 13.32
C MET A 106 11.02 -3.86 12.29
N ASN A 107 10.96 -2.58 12.68
CA ASN A 107 11.15 -1.40 11.84
C ASN A 107 10.09 -1.24 10.73
N ALA A 108 8.90 -1.80 10.91
CA ALA A 108 7.79 -1.51 10.00
C ALA A 108 7.46 -0.01 10.01
N LYS A 109 7.14 0.52 8.83
CA LYS A 109 6.66 1.89 8.68
C LYS A 109 5.14 1.87 8.59
N VAL A 110 4.48 2.93 9.08
CA VAL A 110 3.02 3.01 9.08
C VAL A 110 2.60 4.30 8.37
N MET A 111 1.62 4.20 7.49
CA MET A 111 0.96 5.36 6.88
C MET A 111 -0.56 5.26 6.96
N VAL A 112 -1.21 6.43 7.05
CA VAL A 112 -2.67 6.54 7.05
C VAL A 112 -3.14 7.08 5.71
N LEU A 113 -3.82 6.23 4.93
CA LEU A 113 -4.52 6.67 3.74
C LEU A 113 -5.93 7.12 4.13
N LYS A 114 -6.11 8.43 4.30
CA LYS A 114 -7.39 9.02 4.72
C LYS A 114 -8.53 8.69 3.78
N ARG A 115 -9.76 8.66 4.32
CA ARG A 115 -10.97 8.58 3.52
C ARG A 115 -11.12 9.79 2.62
N LEU A 116 -11.33 9.58 1.33
CA LEU A 116 -11.85 10.62 0.45
C LEU A 116 -13.36 10.73 0.66
N TYR A 117 -13.90 11.94 0.77
CA TYR A 117 -15.32 12.18 0.98
C TYR A 117 -16.17 11.43 -0.05
N THR A 118 -17.07 10.56 0.40
CA THR A 118 -17.77 9.56 -0.43
C THR A 118 -18.44 10.15 -1.68
N PRO A 119 -19.18 11.29 -1.61
CA PRO A 119 -19.77 11.88 -2.82
C PRO A 119 -18.74 12.30 -3.88
N ILE A 120 -17.52 12.66 -3.48
CA ILE A 120 -16.45 12.97 -4.43
C ILE A 120 -15.94 11.69 -5.07
N MET A 121 -15.75 10.62 -4.29
CA MET A 121 -15.34 9.31 -4.81
C MET A 121 -16.34 8.81 -5.86
N THR A 122 -17.64 8.85 -5.56
CA THR A 122 -18.71 8.46 -6.50
C THR A 122 -18.68 9.27 -7.79
N LYS A 123 -18.39 10.59 -7.72
CA LYS A 123 -18.22 11.43 -8.92
C LYS A 123 -16.97 11.05 -9.72
N ILE A 124 -15.86 10.74 -9.07
CA ILE A 124 -14.62 10.33 -9.73
C ILE A 124 -14.83 9.01 -10.47
N ASP A 125 -15.41 8.02 -9.78
CA ASP A 125 -15.71 6.70 -10.34
C ASP A 125 -16.71 6.80 -11.50
N GLY A 126 -17.79 7.57 -11.32
CA GLY A 126 -18.80 7.78 -12.36
C GLY A 126 -18.27 8.48 -13.62
N ASN A 127 -17.19 9.25 -13.51
CA ASN A 127 -16.53 9.90 -14.64
C ASN A 127 -15.31 9.11 -15.16
N ASN A 128 -15.06 7.89 -14.67
CA ASN A 128 -13.90 7.06 -14.99
C ASN A 128 -12.57 7.86 -15.00
N SER A 129 -12.44 8.78 -14.03
CA SER A 129 -11.37 9.77 -14.00
C SER A 129 -10.29 9.36 -13.02
N SER A 130 -9.02 9.49 -13.39
CA SER A 130 -7.93 9.35 -12.43
C SER A 130 -7.99 10.47 -11.37
N PHE A 131 -7.45 10.24 -10.17
CA PHE A 131 -7.37 11.29 -9.15
C PHE A 131 -6.63 12.55 -9.65
N TRP A 132 -5.63 12.36 -10.52
CA TRP A 132 -4.95 13.47 -11.19
C TRP A 132 -5.89 14.24 -12.13
N ALA A 133 -6.68 13.55 -12.95
CA ALA A 133 -7.65 14.20 -13.83
C ALA A 133 -8.74 14.90 -13.02
N ALA A 134 -9.24 14.26 -11.97
CA ALA A 134 -10.22 14.81 -11.03
C ALA A 134 -9.75 16.10 -10.36
N ARG A 135 -8.44 16.22 -10.09
CA ARG A 135 -7.83 17.45 -9.55
C ARG A 135 -7.75 18.58 -10.58
N ASN A 136 -7.40 18.26 -11.82
CA ASN A 136 -6.91 19.24 -12.80
C ASN A 136 -7.89 19.57 -13.93
N ARG A 137 -8.97 18.81 -14.13
CA ARG A 137 -9.93 19.02 -15.23
C ARG A 137 -11.23 19.62 -14.73
N ASP A 138 -11.74 20.59 -15.49
CA ASP A 138 -13.15 20.97 -15.46
C ASP A 138 -13.92 20.00 -16.35
N PHE A 139 -14.96 19.37 -15.80
CA PHE A 139 -15.87 18.55 -16.58
C PHE A 139 -17.14 19.37 -16.82
N ASP A 140 -17.63 19.45 -18.05
CA ASP A 140 -18.80 20.26 -18.43
C ASP A 140 -20.09 19.41 -18.41
N HIS A 141 -20.31 18.64 -17.34
CA HIS A 141 -21.41 17.67 -17.24
C HIS A 141 -22.05 17.69 -15.83
N LEU A 142 -23.30 17.19 -15.70
CA LEU A 142 -24.10 17.18 -14.45
C LEU A 142 -23.40 16.52 -13.23
N ASN A 143 -22.42 15.63 -13.46
CA ASN A 143 -21.64 14.96 -12.41
C ASN A 143 -20.20 15.48 -12.28
N ALA A 144 -19.93 16.69 -12.76
CA ALA A 144 -18.62 17.31 -12.65
C ALA A 144 -18.20 17.61 -11.21
N LEU A 145 -16.90 17.58 -10.98
CA LEU A 145 -16.29 18.02 -9.73
C LEU A 145 -16.28 19.55 -9.69
N GLY A 146 -17.07 20.12 -8.77
CA GLY A 146 -17.07 21.57 -8.53
C GLY A 146 -15.74 22.06 -7.95
N LEU A 147 -15.57 23.39 -7.84
CA LEU A 147 -14.35 24.00 -7.30
C LEU A 147 -13.95 23.42 -5.92
N LEU A 148 -14.91 23.31 -5.00
CA LEU A 148 -14.66 22.76 -3.66
C LEU A 148 -14.36 21.26 -3.68
N ASP A 149 -14.96 20.50 -4.59
CA ASP A 149 -14.68 19.07 -4.73
C ASP A 149 -13.24 18.86 -5.22
N ARG A 150 -12.79 19.62 -6.23
CA ARG A 150 -11.41 19.60 -6.71
C ARG A 150 -10.42 20.01 -5.63
N GLN A 151 -10.74 21.04 -4.83
CA GLN A 151 -9.92 21.44 -3.70
C GLN A 151 -9.81 20.33 -2.66
N ARG A 152 -10.89 19.59 -2.36
CA ARG A 152 -10.86 18.44 -1.45
C ARG A 152 -10.01 17.29 -2.01
N VAL A 153 -10.11 16.97 -3.30
CA VAL A 153 -9.23 15.97 -3.96
C VAL A 153 -7.77 16.40 -3.88
N LYS A 154 -7.47 17.67 -4.12
CA LYS A 154 -6.11 18.22 -4.00
C LYS A 154 -5.57 18.06 -2.58
N MET A 155 -6.34 18.46 -1.57
CA MET A 155 -5.92 18.32 -0.17
C MET A 155 -5.73 16.86 0.24
N TRP A 156 -6.59 15.96 -0.24
CA TRP A 156 -6.48 14.53 -0.01
C TRP A 156 -5.21 13.94 -0.65
N LEU A 157 -4.91 14.27 -1.92
CA LEU A 157 -3.68 13.87 -2.59
C LEU A 157 -2.44 14.40 -1.87
N ASN A 158 -2.44 15.66 -1.46
CA ASN A 158 -1.32 16.24 -0.71
C ASN A 158 -1.07 15.49 0.60
N HIS A 159 -2.13 15.09 1.31
CA HIS A 159 -1.98 14.27 2.50
C HIS A 159 -1.40 12.89 2.18
N ALA A 160 -1.89 12.21 1.14
CA ALA A 160 -1.38 10.91 0.73
C ALA A 160 0.10 10.96 0.35
N TYR A 161 0.51 11.95 -0.45
CA TYR A 161 1.93 12.14 -0.81
C TYR A 161 2.78 12.51 0.40
N SER A 162 2.30 13.36 1.30
CA SER A 162 3.01 13.67 2.55
C SER A 162 3.23 12.43 3.42
N GLN A 163 2.28 11.49 3.45
CA GLN A 163 2.44 10.21 4.14
C GLN A 163 3.49 9.33 3.46
N LEU A 164 3.50 9.28 2.12
CA LEU A 164 4.52 8.54 1.35
C LEU A 164 5.92 9.13 1.55
N ASP A 165 6.06 10.46 1.53
CA ASP A 165 7.34 11.14 1.73
C ASP A 165 7.92 10.85 3.13
N MET A 166 7.06 10.70 4.15
CA MET A 166 7.48 10.32 5.51
C MET A 166 7.98 8.87 5.61
N LEU A 167 7.66 8.02 4.63
CA LEU A 167 8.14 6.64 4.64
C LEU A 167 9.61 6.54 4.26
N ASP A 168 10.24 7.52 3.59
CA ASP A 168 11.67 7.48 3.22
C ASP A 168 12.12 6.11 2.66
N ILE A 169 11.48 5.71 1.56
CA ILE A 169 11.67 4.45 0.81
C ILE A 169 11.92 4.75 -0.66
#